data_AF-A0A6J2SWT7-F1
#
_entry.id   AF-A0A6J2SWT7-F1
#
_cell.length_a   1.000
_cell.length_b   1.000
_cell.length_c   1.000
_cell.angle_alpha   90.00
_cell.angle_beta   90.00
_cell.angle_gamma   90.00
#
_symmetry.space_group_name_H-M   'P 1'
#
loop_
_entity.id
_entity.type
_entity.pdbx_description
1 polymer ?
#
loop_
_entity_poly.entity_id
_entity_poly.type
_entity_poly.pdbx_seq_one_letter_code
_entity_poly.pdbx_strand_id
1 'polypeptide(L)'
;MAFHCGSLALLLICVAGTLQPIKSSEYIGKLIPRHDKWAQAIKGEYIPMQFYDAMRSAENSKQAFQNQIRNFGEHLQRNLTMSNVLSLRHENQLNTEHQRRKLHELSAFFYTAADVAGVFARDSEISFEVAKNSSYTLLLQLRQIPSTQPIPVKMLLTNYFAEMEFFHIMFSEIIDEALEYTQNILLATQKTFTYYADVQRFVLENWNFKGDAFCCKEYMEFLKHYSDQIFKCAVGRGLDIAFDVFAMTELTSKYVMRQLEFRIQRLFNCLYLGSYEIRCKFLQNAEKDFEMLFTKIEELEIFYDIKIKNGRVSSLRQRRQAHIEEDATNSVKAHDNCIPEDFPRSQMHKSLKLCFYNITEY
;
A
#
# COMPACT_ATOMS: atom_id res chain seq x y z
N MET A 1 -63.69 -6.68 33.34
CA MET A 1 -62.82 -6.44 32.18
C MET A 1 -61.96 -5.23 32.48
N ALA A 2 -60.82 -5.47 33.11
CA ALA A 2 -59.83 -4.47 33.47
C ALA A 2 -58.49 -5.19 33.33
N PHE A 3 -57.57 -4.64 32.53
CA PHE A 3 -56.11 -4.81 32.59
C PHE A 3 -55.54 -4.40 31.21
N HIS A 4 -55.24 -3.12 31.01
CA HIS A 4 -54.27 -2.64 30.01
C HIS A 4 -53.90 -1.15 30.19
N CYS A 5 -53.66 -0.70 31.44
CA CYS A 5 -53.17 0.67 31.70
C CYS A 5 -51.89 0.73 32.55
N GLY A 6 -51.29 -0.42 32.91
CA GLY A 6 -50.08 -0.48 33.73
C GLY A 6 -48.76 -0.55 32.95
N SER A 7 -48.77 -1.16 31.75
CA SER A 7 -47.51 -1.46 31.02
C SER A 7 -46.94 -0.27 30.24
N LEU A 8 -47.77 0.70 29.85
CA LEU A 8 -47.31 1.91 29.14
C LEU A 8 -46.67 2.93 30.09
N ALA A 9 -47.13 2.99 31.35
CA ALA A 9 -46.53 3.85 32.37
C ALA A 9 -45.14 3.36 32.81
N LEU A 10 -44.93 2.04 32.87
CA LEU A 10 -43.63 1.44 33.21
C LEU A 10 -42.58 1.64 32.10
N LEU A 11 -42.98 1.59 30.83
CA LEU A 11 -42.07 1.86 29.70
C LEU A 11 -41.66 3.34 29.62
N LEU A 12 -42.57 4.27 29.95
CA LEU A 12 -42.23 5.70 30.01
C LEU A 12 -41.33 6.06 31.20
N ILE A 13 -41.44 5.35 32.33
CA ILE A 13 -40.53 5.53 33.48
C ILE A 13 -39.13 4.96 33.19
N CYS A 14 -39.02 3.87 32.41
CA CYS A 14 -37.72 3.33 31.99
C CYS A 14 -37.00 4.19 30.96
N VAL A 15 -37.71 4.87 30.06
CA VAL A 15 -37.10 5.83 29.09
C VAL A 15 -36.80 7.18 29.73
N ALA A 16 -37.55 7.59 30.77
CA ALA A 16 -37.22 8.77 31.56
C ALA A 16 -36.04 8.55 32.53
N GLY A 17 -35.74 7.29 32.89
CA GLY A 17 -34.60 6.93 33.74
C GLY A 17 -33.23 7.01 33.07
N THR A 18 -33.16 6.98 31.74
CA THR A 18 -31.91 7.12 30.96
C THR A 18 -31.64 8.56 30.51
N LEU A 19 -32.61 9.47 30.71
CA LEU A 19 -32.48 10.91 30.54
C LEU A 19 -32.44 11.60 31.92
N GLN A 20 -31.65 11.10 32.85
CA GLN A 20 -31.25 11.94 33.97
C GLN A 20 -30.26 12.98 33.43
N PRO A 21 -30.60 14.29 33.44
CA PRO A 21 -29.58 15.30 33.28
C PRO A 21 -28.57 15.08 34.40
N ILE A 22 -27.30 14.96 34.03
CA ILE A 22 -26.20 14.98 35.00
C ILE A 22 -26.47 16.21 35.88
N LYS A 23 -26.63 16.01 37.19
CA LYS A 23 -26.77 17.16 38.10
C LYS A 23 -25.39 17.84 38.15
N SER A 24 -25.17 18.80 37.26
CA SER A 24 -23.93 19.56 37.13
C SER A 24 -23.52 20.28 38.42
N SER A 25 -24.45 20.55 39.33
CA SER A 25 -24.17 21.31 40.55
C SER A 25 -23.27 20.60 41.56
N GLU A 26 -23.07 19.27 41.50
CA GLU A 26 -22.20 18.56 42.43
C GLU A 26 -20.72 18.51 42.00
N TYR A 27 -20.42 18.85 40.74
CA TYR A 27 -19.06 18.78 40.19
C TYR A 27 -18.48 20.15 39.80
N ILE A 28 -19.24 21.24 39.94
CA ILE A 28 -18.78 22.62 39.66
C ILE A 28 -17.69 23.12 40.65
N GLY A 29 -17.44 22.40 41.75
CA GLY A 29 -16.53 22.88 42.80
C GLY A 29 -15.37 21.94 43.20
N LYS A 30 -15.28 20.72 42.68
CA LYS A 30 -14.14 19.85 43.00
C LYS A 30 -13.03 20.10 42.00
N LEU A 31 -12.02 20.86 42.46
CA LEU A 31 -10.72 20.95 41.81
C LEU A 31 -10.19 19.51 41.60
N ILE A 32 -10.36 18.97 40.39
CA ILE A 32 -9.63 17.77 39.99
C ILE A 32 -8.15 18.18 40.12
N PRO A 33 -7.32 17.46 40.90
CA PRO A 33 -5.94 17.86 41.11
C PRO A 33 -5.30 18.05 39.74
N ARG A 34 -4.78 19.26 39.47
CA ARG A 34 -4.00 19.55 38.26
C ARG A 34 -2.93 18.48 38.15
N HIS A 35 -3.15 17.48 37.33
CA HIS A 35 -2.12 16.51 37.04
C HIS A 35 -1.21 17.16 36.01
N ASP A 36 -0.12 17.77 36.50
CA ASP A 36 0.94 18.37 35.67
C ASP A 36 1.49 17.40 34.59
N LYS A 37 1.31 16.09 34.79
CA LYS A 37 1.60 15.03 33.79
C LYS A 37 0.79 15.17 32.49
N TRP A 38 -0.46 15.67 32.55
CA TRP A 38 -1.32 15.80 31.38
C TRP A 38 -1.01 17.07 30.59
N ALA A 39 -0.60 18.14 31.29
CA ALA A 39 -0.09 19.36 30.64
C ALA A 39 1.22 19.10 29.87
N GLN A 40 2.01 18.10 30.28
CA GLN A 40 3.16 17.61 29.51
C GLN A 40 2.75 16.71 28.34
N ALA A 41 1.72 15.86 28.48
CA ALA A 41 1.19 15.02 27.39
C ALA A 41 0.53 15.83 26.26
N ILE A 42 0.01 17.02 26.55
CA ILE A 42 -0.60 17.94 25.58
C ILE A 42 0.45 18.65 24.69
N LYS A 43 1.74 18.59 25.04
CA LYS A 43 2.82 19.24 24.29
C LYS A 43 3.52 18.36 23.24
N GLY A 44 3.06 17.13 23.01
CA GLY A 44 3.67 16.21 22.05
C GLY A 44 3.01 16.24 20.68
N GLU A 45 3.81 16.07 19.62
CA GLU A 45 3.30 15.56 18.34
C GLU A 45 2.67 14.18 18.62
N TYR A 46 1.35 14.05 18.43
CA TYR A 46 0.66 12.77 18.67
C TYR A 46 0.99 11.78 17.56
N ILE A 47 1.15 12.27 16.33
CA ILE A 47 1.60 11.47 15.18
C ILE A 47 3.12 11.59 15.11
N PRO A 48 3.88 10.48 15.19
CA PRO A 48 5.32 10.52 15.06
C PRO A 48 5.76 11.07 13.70
N MET A 49 6.78 11.93 13.66
CA MET A 49 7.36 12.41 12.39
C MET A 49 7.77 11.27 11.45
N GLN A 50 8.17 10.13 12.03
CA GLN A 50 8.46 8.88 11.31
C GLN A 50 7.33 8.44 10.37
N PHE A 51 6.06 8.70 10.72
CA PHE A 51 4.92 8.42 9.84
C PHE A 51 4.99 9.24 8.56
N TYR A 52 5.22 10.55 8.67
CA TYR A 52 5.29 11.44 7.51
C TYR A 52 6.53 11.18 6.66
N ASP A 53 7.66 10.87 7.30
CA ASP A 53 8.90 10.55 6.61
C ASP A 53 8.81 9.22 5.85
N ALA A 54 8.22 8.18 6.45
CA ALA A 54 7.99 6.90 5.79
C ALA A 54 7.07 7.05 4.57
N MET A 55 5.96 7.79 4.71
CA MET A 55 5.05 8.07 3.59
C MET A 55 5.75 8.85 2.47
N ARG A 56 6.56 9.87 2.81
CA ARG A 56 7.30 10.65 1.81
C ARG A 56 8.37 9.82 1.11
N SER A 57 9.08 8.95 1.83
CA SER A 57 10.07 8.05 1.24
C SER A 57 9.43 7.11 0.23
N ALA A 58 8.31 6.49 0.61
CA ALA A 58 7.57 5.58 -0.26
C ALA A 58 6.99 6.29 -1.49
N GLU A 59 6.50 7.53 -1.35
CA GLU A 59 6.06 8.32 -2.51
C GLU A 59 7.20 8.67 -3.47
N ASN A 60 8.38 9.03 -2.93
CA ASN A 60 9.55 9.32 -3.74
C ASN A 60 10.03 8.07 -4.51
N SER A 61 10.05 6.90 -3.87
CA SER A 61 10.43 5.65 -4.54
C SER A 61 9.38 5.19 -5.55
N LYS A 62 8.08 5.38 -5.28
CA LYS A 62 7.00 5.21 -6.28
C LYS A 62 7.26 6.05 -7.52
N GLN A 63 7.51 7.34 -7.36
CA GLN A 63 7.77 8.26 -8.46
C GLN A 63 9.04 7.89 -9.23
N ALA A 64 10.10 7.48 -8.53
CA ALA A 64 11.32 6.99 -9.16
C ALA A 64 11.02 5.76 -10.04
N PHE A 65 10.21 4.82 -9.55
CA PHE A 65 9.84 3.64 -10.33
C PHE A 65 8.96 3.96 -11.54
N GLN A 66 7.94 4.81 -11.36
CA GLN A 66 7.09 5.29 -12.45
C GLN A 66 7.90 6.00 -13.53
N ASN A 67 8.89 6.82 -13.15
CA ASN A 67 9.78 7.48 -14.10
C ASN A 67 10.67 6.48 -14.85
N GLN A 68 11.22 5.48 -14.14
CA GLN A 68 12.03 4.42 -14.76
C GLN A 68 11.24 3.63 -15.80
N ILE A 69 9.99 3.29 -15.49
CA ILE A 69 9.06 2.60 -16.39
C ILE A 69 8.69 3.48 -17.58
N ARG A 70 8.31 4.74 -17.36
CA ARG A 70 7.90 5.65 -18.45
C ARG A 70 8.99 5.82 -19.50
N ASN A 71 10.25 5.84 -19.06
CA ASN A 71 11.40 6.01 -19.94
C ASN A 71 11.79 4.73 -20.69
N PHE A 72 11.13 3.60 -20.45
CA PHE A 72 11.45 2.32 -21.08
C PHE A 72 11.37 2.37 -22.61
N GLY A 73 10.30 2.93 -23.17
CA GLY A 73 10.12 3.03 -24.62
C GLY A 73 11.23 3.85 -25.28
N GLU A 74 11.63 4.96 -24.64
CA GLU A 74 12.77 5.77 -25.10
C GLU A 74 14.09 5.02 -24.96
N HIS A 75 14.31 4.28 -23.88
CA HIS A 75 15.50 3.46 -23.68
C HIS A 75 15.59 2.32 -24.69
N LEU A 76 14.51 1.58 -24.93
CA LEU A 76 14.44 0.56 -25.98
C LEU A 76 14.72 1.16 -27.36
N GLN A 77 14.14 2.33 -27.66
CA GLN A 77 14.36 2.98 -28.95
C GLN A 77 15.79 3.49 -29.10
N ARG A 78 16.38 4.14 -28.08
CA ARG A 78 17.76 4.65 -28.13
C ARG A 78 18.80 3.52 -28.17
N ASN A 79 18.57 2.45 -27.41
CA ASN A 79 19.52 1.35 -27.28
C ASN A 79 19.44 0.39 -28.48
N LEU A 80 18.23 0.07 -28.96
CA LEU A 80 18.03 -1.01 -29.95
C LEU A 80 17.58 -0.54 -31.35
N THR A 81 17.35 0.76 -31.58
CA THR A 81 17.02 1.23 -32.94
C THR A 81 18.29 1.57 -33.73
N MET A 82 18.45 0.90 -34.88
CA MET A 82 19.56 1.05 -35.84
C MET A 82 19.59 2.41 -36.57
N SER A 83 18.75 3.38 -36.19
CA SER A 83 18.56 4.65 -36.90
C SER A 83 19.83 5.50 -37.03
N ASN A 84 20.79 5.38 -36.10
CA ASN A 84 22.06 6.10 -36.17
C ASN A 84 23.16 5.34 -36.92
N VAL A 85 22.85 4.15 -37.45
CA VAL A 85 23.84 3.25 -38.08
C VAL A 85 23.75 3.29 -39.61
N LEU A 86 22.63 3.72 -40.19
CA LEU A 86 22.49 3.89 -41.64
C LEU A 86 23.30 5.09 -42.19
N SER A 87 23.78 6.01 -41.34
CA SER A 87 24.65 7.12 -41.73
C SER A 87 26.16 6.80 -41.67
N LEU A 88 26.56 5.66 -41.12
CA LEU A 88 27.97 5.29 -40.91
C LEU A 88 28.33 4.05 -41.75
N ARG A 89 28.23 4.19 -43.07
CA ARG A 89 28.47 3.12 -44.05
C ARG A 89 29.96 2.75 -44.22
N HIS A 90 30.88 3.20 -43.35
CA HIS A 90 32.33 3.09 -43.59
C HIS A 90 33.24 2.57 -42.46
N GLU A 91 32.72 2.14 -41.30
CA GLU A 91 33.58 1.55 -40.25
C GLU A 91 32.92 0.32 -39.60
N ASN A 92 33.09 -0.85 -40.23
CA ASN A 92 32.43 -2.10 -39.81
C ASN A 92 32.87 -2.66 -38.45
N GLN A 93 34.04 -2.26 -37.91
CA GLN A 93 34.55 -2.75 -36.61
C GLN A 93 34.16 -1.86 -35.42
N LEU A 94 34.20 -0.53 -35.57
CA LEU A 94 33.74 0.42 -34.54
C LEU A 94 32.23 0.30 -34.29
N ASN A 95 31.47 -0.09 -35.33
CA ASN A 95 30.03 -0.28 -35.26
C ASN A 95 29.63 -1.55 -34.47
N THR A 96 30.39 -2.64 -34.58
CA THR A 96 30.10 -3.90 -33.85
C THR A 96 30.44 -3.82 -32.37
N GLU A 97 31.52 -3.14 -31.97
CA GLU A 97 31.83 -2.92 -30.55
C GLU A 97 30.80 -2.03 -29.86
N HIS A 98 30.36 -0.97 -30.54
CA HIS A 98 29.26 -0.11 -30.08
C HIS A 98 27.94 -0.86 -29.94
N GLN A 99 27.62 -1.72 -30.92
CA GLN A 99 26.44 -2.58 -30.86
C GLN A 99 26.52 -3.58 -29.70
N ARG A 100 27.68 -4.17 -29.46
CA ARG A 100 27.89 -5.08 -28.34
C ARG A 100 27.71 -4.39 -26.99
N ARG A 101 28.20 -3.16 -26.85
CA ARG A 101 27.98 -2.34 -25.65
C ARG A 101 26.48 -2.09 -25.40
N LYS A 102 25.73 -1.74 -26.45
CA LYS A 102 24.27 -1.55 -26.37
C LYS A 102 23.50 -2.78 -25.92
N LEU A 103 23.99 -3.99 -26.25
CA LEU A 103 23.39 -5.24 -25.76
C LEU A 103 23.56 -5.40 -24.24
N HIS A 104 24.72 -5.03 -23.69
CA HIS A 104 24.95 -5.02 -22.23
C HIS A 104 24.21 -3.89 -21.50
N GLU A 105 24.00 -2.75 -22.16
CA GLU A 105 23.22 -1.63 -21.59
C GLU A 105 21.74 -2.00 -21.38
N LEU A 106 21.18 -2.91 -22.19
CA LEU A 106 19.81 -3.39 -22.02
C LEU A 106 19.64 -4.22 -20.75
N SER A 107 20.54 -5.17 -20.48
CA SER A 107 20.49 -5.96 -19.24
C SER A 107 20.70 -5.08 -18.02
N ALA A 108 21.61 -4.09 -18.12
CA ALA A 108 21.82 -3.10 -17.06
C ALA A 108 20.54 -2.29 -16.77
N PHE A 109 19.81 -1.87 -17.81
CA PHE A 109 18.52 -1.19 -17.64
C PHE A 109 17.52 -2.03 -16.85
N PHE A 110 17.37 -3.33 -17.17
CA PHE A 110 16.43 -4.21 -16.46
C PHE A 110 16.85 -4.43 -15.00
N TYR A 111 18.15 -4.56 -14.70
CA TYR A 111 18.62 -4.59 -13.31
C TYR A 111 18.30 -3.29 -12.58
N THR A 112 18.53 -2.12 -13.19
CA THR A 112 18.17 -0.84 -12.58
C THR A 112 16.67 -0.74 -12.33
N ALA A 113 15.83 -1.18 -13.28
CA ALA A 113 14.39 -1.20 -13.09
C ALA A 113 13.96 -2.15 -11.96
N ALA A 114 14.59 -3.32 -11.86
CA ALA A 114 14.35 -4.28 -10.77
C ALA A 114 14.77 -3.72 -9.40
N ASP A 115 15.92 -3.05 -9.32
CA ASP A 115 16.40 -2.42 -8.08
C ASP A 115 15.45 -1.32 -7.61
N VAL A 116 15.04 -0.41 -8.52
CA VAL A 116 14.08 0.65 -8.21
C VAL A 116 12.71 0.08 -7.80
N ALA A 117 12.25 -1.01 -8.44
CA ALA A 117 11.05 -1.74 -8.02
C ALA A 117 11.18 -2.30 -6.60
N GLY A 118 12.32 -2.92 -6.28
CA GLY A 118 12.61 -3.46 -4.95
C GLY A 118 12.72 -2.39 -3.86
N VAL A 119 13.29 -1.22 -4.20
CA VAL A 119 13.30 -0.04 -3.31
C VAL A 119 11.87 0.41 -2.99
N PHE A 120 11.01 0.53 -4.00
CA PHE A 120 9.61 0.90 -3.77
C PHE A 120 8.85 -0.18 -2.98
N ALA A 121 9.10 -1.46 -3.25
CA ALA A 121 8.52 -2.56 -2.48
C ALA A 121 8.86 -2.42 -0.98
N ARG A 122 10.14 -2.30 -0.63
CA ARG A 122 10.57 -2.14 0.76
C ARG A 122 10.00 -0.87 1.39
N ASP A 123 10.08 0.27 0.71
CA ASP A 123 9.66 1.54 1.29
C ASP A 123 8.13 1.59 1.49
N SER A 124 7.35 1.00 0.59
CA SER A 124 5.89 0.89 0.74
C SER A 124 5.50 -0.03 1.90
N GLU A 125 6.17 -1.17 2.09
CA GLU A 125 5.99 -2.05 3.25
C GLU A 125 6.23 -1.28 4.56
N ILE A 126 7.37 -0.58 4.65
CA ILE A 126 7.70 0.24 5.82
C ILE A 126 6.60 1.29 6.05
N SER A 127 6.12 1.96 5.01
CA SER A 127 5.09 2.99 5.15
C SER A 127 3.77 2.44 5.71
N PHE A 128 3.34 1.26 5.25
CA PHE A 128 2.13 0.60 5.72
C PHE A 128 2.26 0.12 7.17
N GLU A 129 3.39 -0.51 7.51
CA GLU A 129 3.66 -0.94 8.88
C GLU A 129 3.75 0.26 9.85
N VAL A 130 4.41 1.34 9.45
CA VAL A 130 4.46 2.57 10.26
C VAL A 130 3.07 3.19 10.42
N ALA A 131 2.21 3.16 9.40
CA ALA A 131 0.83 3.64 9.50
C ALA A 131 0.03 2.84 10.53
N LYS A 132 0.08 1.50 10.46
CA LYS A 132 -0.57 0.61 11.44
C LYS A 132 -0.05 0.85 12.85
N ASN A 133 1.27 0.85 13.02
CA ASN A 133 1.92 1.00 14.32
C ASN A 133 1.68 2.38 14.94
N SER A 134 1.63 3.44 14.13
CA SER A 134 1.27 4.78 14.58
C SER A 134 -0.20 4.82 15.06
N SER A 135 -1.11 4.21 14.29
CA SER A 135 -2.52 4.04 14.68
C SER A 135 -2.66 3.35 16.03
N TYR A 136 -1.97 2.23 16.20
CA TYR A 136 -2.05 1.41 17.39
C TYR A 136 -1.40 2.07 18.61
N THR A 137 -0.29 2.80 18.41
CA THR A 137 0.37 3.57 19.47
C THR A 137 -0.56 4.65 20.02
N LEU A 138 -1.30 5.35 19.14
CA LEU A 138 -2.32 6.31 19.54
C LEU A 138 -3.40 5.64 20.41
N LEU A 139 -3.90 4.46 20.00
CA LEU A 139 -4.88 3.70 20.80
C LEU A 139 -4.34 3.33 22.19
N LEU A 140 -3.09 2.87 22.28
CA LEU A 140 -2.48 2.49 23.56
C LEU A 140 -2.32 3.67 24.51
N GLN A 141 -1.93 4.84 24.01
CA GLN A 141 -1.84 6.06 24.82
C GLN A 141 -3.20 6.43 25.43
N LEU A 142 -4.28 6.20 24.67
CA LEU A 142 -5.64 6.54 25.06
C LEU A 142 -6.24 5.57 26.10
N ARG A 143 -5.89 4.28 26.05
CA ARG A 143 -6.35 3.29 27.04
C ARG A 143 -5.94 3.59 28.48
N GLN A 144 -4.92 4.43 28.69
CA GLN A 144 -4.44 4.79 30.04
C GLN A 144 -5.33 5.84 30.73
N ILE A 145 -6.24 6.48 29.98
CA ILE A 145 -7.03 7.64 30.40
C ILE A 145 -8.20 7.35 31.37
N PRO A 146 -8.98 6.26 31.26
CA PRO A 146 -10.22 6.08 32.04
C PRO A 146 -10.03 5.82 33.54
N SER A 147 -8.82 5.46 33.99
CA SER A 147 -8.60 4.91 35.33
C SER A 147 -8.78 5.92 36.48
N THR A 148 -8.77 7.22 36.19
CA THR A 148 -8.83 8.31 37.18
C THR A 148 -10.14 9.12 37.17
N GLN A 149 -11.13 8.73 36.36
CA GLN A 149 -12.34 9.53 36.10
C GLN A 149 -13.57 9.09 36.90
N PRO A 150 -14.55 9.99 37.17
CA PRO A 150 -15.82 9.65 37.83
C PRO A 150 -16.62 8.58 37.07
N ILE A 151 -17.38 7.75 37.79
CA ILE A 151 -18.12 6.59 37.23
C ILE A 151 -18.97 6.91 35.98
N PRO A 152 -19.75 8.01 35.92
CA PRO A 152 -20.57 8.32 34.74
C PRO A 152 -19.71 8.66 33.51
N VAL A 153 -18.60 9.36 33.71
CA VAL A 153 -17.63 9.70 32.65
C VAL A 153 -16.89 8.46 32.19
N LYS A 154 -16.58 7.55 33.13
CA LYS A 154 -15.93 6.27 32.84
C LYS A 154 -16.73 5.42 31.86
N MET A 155 -18.05 5.30 32.02
CA MET A 155 -18.90 4.55 31.08
C MET A 155 -18.90 5.14 29.67
N LEU A 156 -18.98 6.47 29.54
CA LEU A 156 -18.94 7.15 28.24
C LEU A 156 -17.57 6.97 27.55
N LEU A 157 -16.49 7.06 28.32
CA LEU A 157 -15.14 6.80 27.82
C LEU A 157 -14.96 5.34 27.38
N THR A 158 -15.50 4.37 28.12
CA THR A 158 -15.44 2.96 27.72
C THR A 158 -16.07 2.72 26.35
N ASN A 159 -17.27 3.24 26.11
CA ASN A 159 -17.94 3.10 24.81
C ASN A 159 -17.16 3.81 23.70
N TYR A 160 -16.66 5.02 23.97
CA TYR A 160 -15.86 5.77 23.01
C TYR A 160 -14.56 5.06 22.62
N PHE A 161 -13.88 4.43 23.59
CA PHE A 161 -12.67 3.64 23.32
C PHE A 161 -12.97 2.31 22.62
N ALA A 162 -14.13 1.70 22.88
CA ALA A 162 -14.55 0.51 22.14
C ALA A 162 -14.74 0.81 20.65
N GLU A 163 -15.42 1.91 20.30
CA GLU A 163 -15.57 2.36 18.90
C GLU A 163 -14.22 2.68 18.26
N MET A 164 -13.35 3.36 19.00
CA MET A 164 -12.00 3.67 18.51
C MET A 164 -11.19 2.42 18.24
N GLU A 165 -11.22 1.44 19.14
CA GLU A 165 -10.54 0.15 18.97
C GLU A 165 -11.08 -0.62 17.77
N PHE A 166 -12.40 -0.67 17.61
CA PHE A 166 -13.03 -1.28 16.44
C PHE A 166 -12.56 -0.60 15.14
N PHE A 167 -12.50 0.73 15.11
CA PHE A 167 -11.94 1.47 13.98
C PHE A 167 -10.49 1.09 13.69
N HIS A 168 -9.62 0.99 14.69
CA HIS A 168 -8.22 0.65 14.50
C HIS A 168 -8.01 -0.75 13.94
N ILE A 169 -8.81 -1.73 14.40
CA ILE A 169 -8.80 -3.09 13.83
C ILE A 169 -9.14 -3.03 12.34
N MET A 170 -10.24 -2.36 12.00
CA MET A 170 -10.69 -2.26 10.60
C MET A 170 -9.69 -1.54 9.71
N PHE A 171 -9.07 -0.47 10.20
CA PHE A 171 -8.03 0.26 9.48
C PHE A 171 -6.79 -0.61 9.24
N SER A 172 -6.36 -1.39 10.24
CA SER A 172 -5.22 -2.31 10.11
C SER A 172 -5.49 -3.37 9.05
N GLU A 173 -6.66 -4.01 9.10
CA GLU A 173 -7.03 -5.05 8.13
C GLU A 173 -7.03 -4.53 6.68
N ILE A 174 -7.53 -3.32 6.45
CA ILE A 174 -7.52 -2.71 5.12
C ILE A 174 -6.09 -2.36 4.67
N ILE A 175 -5.22 -1.93 5.58
CA ILE A 175 -3.81 -1.70 5.24
C ILE A 175 -3.12 -3.03 4.89
N ASP A 176 -3.41 -4.11 5.61
CA ASP A 176 -2.83 -5.43 5.32
C ASP A 176 -3.21 -5.94 3.93
N GLU A 177 -4.48 -5.77 3.52
CA GLU A 177 -4.92 -6.12 2.16
C GLU A 177 -4.20 -5.28 1.08
N ALA A 178 -3.99 -3.99 1.36
CA ALA A 178 -3.25 -3.10 0.45
C ALA A 178 -1.76 -3.47 0.35
N LEU A 179 -1.16 -3.80 1.50
CA LEU A 179 0.24 -4.24 1.61
C LEU A 179 0.44 -5.52 0.81
N GLU A 180 -0.38 -6.55 1.05
CA GLU A 180 -0.26 -7.84 0.38
C GLU A 180 -0.34 -7.68 -1.14
N TYR A 181 -1.35 -6.95 -1.64
CA TYR A 181 -1.51 -6.72 -3.07
C TYR A 181 -0.31 -5.97 -3.67
N THR A 182 0.09 -4.86 -3.05
CA THR A 182 1.19 -4.01 -3.55
C THR A 182 2.51 -4.78 -3.56
N GLN A 183 2.82 -5.50 -2.47
CA GLN A 183 4.05 -6.30 -2.37
C GLN A 183 4.10 -7.42 -3.41
N ASN A 184 3.01 -8.18 -3.56
CA ASN A 184 2.97 -9.29 -4.51
C ASN A 184 3.27 -8.82 -5.94
N ILE A 185 2.68 -7.69 -6.35
CA ILE A 185 2.91 -7.14 -7.69
C ILE A 185 4.33 -6.57 -7.86
N LEU A 186 4.84 -5.81 -6.88
CA LEU A 186 6.17 -5.21 -6.97
C LEU A 186 7.28 -6.26 -6.97
N LEU A 187 7.16 -7.29 -6.11
CA LEU A 187 8.13 -8.39 -6.04
C LEU A 187 8.06 -9.28 -7.28
N ALA A 188 6.88 -9.53 -7.85
CA ALA A 188 6.75 -10.25 -9.11
C ALA A 188 7.41 -9.48 -10.27
N THR A 189 7.21 -8.16 -10.32
CA THR A 189 7.84 -7.28 -11.31
C THR A 189 9.36 -7.29 -11.18
N GLN A 190 9.86 -7.13 -9.94
CA GLN A 190 11.29 -7.20 -9.64
C GLN A 190 11.89 -8.54 -10.09
N LYS A 191 11.29 -9.66 -9.69
CA LYS A 191 11.76 -11.01 -10.07
C LYS A 191 11.80 -11.19 -11.59
N THR A 192 10.77 -10.75 -12.29
CA THR A 192 10.70 -10.84 -13.76
C THR A 192 11.84 -10.04 -14.41
N PHE A 193 12.07 -8.80 -13.97
CA PHE A 193 13.13 -7.97 -14.50
C PHE A 193 14.53 -8.51 -14.18
N THR A 194 14.76 -8.98 -12.95
CA THR A 194 16.03 -9.60 -12.57
C THR A 194 16.30 -10.85 -13.41
N TYR A 195 15.32 -11.77 -13.49
CA TYR A 195 15.48 -13.01 -14.25
C TYR A 195 15.75 -12.72 -15.73
N TYR A 196 15.04 -11.77 -16.33
CA TYR A 196 15.29 -11.38 -17.72
C TYR A 196 16.69 -10.79 -17.93
N ALA A 197 17.14 -9.92 -17.01
CA ALA A 197 18.47 -9.34 -17.06
C ALA A 197 19.56 -10.40 -16.92
N ASP A 198 19.38 -11.37 -16.02
CA ASP A 198 20.31 -12.47 -15.82
C ASP A 198 20.41 -13.35 -17.07
N VAL A 199 19.28 -13.70 -17.70
CA VAL A 199 19.24 -14.45 -18.96
C VAL A 199 20.01 -13.71 -20.06
N GLN A 200 19.76 -12.42 -20.24
CA GLN A 200 20.46 -11.62 -21.25
C GLN A 200 21.97 -11.61 -21.03
N ARG A 201 22.38 -11.42 -19.77
CA ARG A 201 23.79 -11.41 -19.38
C ARG A 201 24.44 -12.78 -19.63
N PHE A 202 23.78 -13.85 -19.22
CA PHE A 202 24.25 -15.21 -19.41
C PHE A 202 24.44 -15.56 -20.90
N VAL A 203 23.49 -15.20 -21.76
CA VAL A 203 23.60 -15.44 -23.20
C VAL A 203 24.82 -14.71 -23.78
N LEU A 204 25.03 -13.45 -23.38
CA LEU A 204 26.16 -12.65 -23.88
C LEU A 204 27.52 -13.14 -23.39
N GLU A 205 27.59 -13.68 -22.17
CA GLU A 205 28.82 -14.17 -21.54
C GLU A 205 29.16 -15.62 -21.93
N ASN A 206 28.16 -16.51 -22.00
CA ASN A 206 28.38 -17.96 -22.05
C ASN A 206 28.10 -18.61 -23.42
N TRP A 207 27.26 -18.00 -24.26
CA TRP A 207 26.89 -18.63 -25.55
C TRP A 207 27.87 -18.37 -26.69
N ASN A 208 29.00 -17.70 -26.39
CA ASN A 208 30.02 -17.32 -27.38
C ASN A 208 29.38 -16.65 -28.61
N PHE A 209 28.77 -15.48 -28.39
CA PHE A 209 28.12 -14.71 -29.45
C PHE A 209 29.13 -14.25 -30.51
N LYS A 210 28.83 -14.52 -31.80
CA LYS A 210 29.73 -14.22 -32.94
C LYS A 210 30.03 -12.73 -33.11
N GLY A 211 29.11 -11.85 -32.74
CA GLY A 211 29.33 -10.41 -32.70
C GLY A 211 29.62 -9.73 -34.04
N ASP A 212 29.36 -10.38 -35.18
CA ASP A 212 29.42 -9.73 -36.49
C ASP A 212 28.17 -8.86 -36.75
N ALA A 213 28.21 -8.02 -37.79
CA ALA A 213 27.13 -7.05 -38.05
C ALA A 213 25.77 -7.73 -38.31
N PHE A 214 25.77 -8.92 -38.91
CA PHE A 214 24.55 -9.70 -39.14
C PHE A 214 23.99 -10.20 -37.80
N CYS A 215 24.80 -10.81 -36.95
CA CYS A 215 24.38 -11.36 -35.68
C CYS A 215 23.98 -10.30 -34.66
N CYS A 216 24.70 -9.17 -34.61
CA CYS A 216 24.29 -8.02 -33.80
C CYS A 216 22.91 -7.52 -34.20
N LYS A 217 22.62 -7.40 -35.50
CA LYS A 217 21.30 -6.99 -35.98
C LYS A 217 20.21 -7.99 -35.58
N GLU A 218 20.38 -9.27 -35.90
CA GLU A 218 19.39 -10.31 -35.59
C GLU A 218 19.09 -10.38 -34.09
N TYR A 219 20.13 -10.32 -33.25
CA TYR A 219 19.96 -10.38 -31.80
C TYR A 219 19.33 -9.11 -31.23
N MET A 220 19.67 -7.92 -31.75
CA MET A 220 19.02 -6.67 -31.34
C MET A 220 17.53 -6.65 -31.70
N GLU A 221 17.14 -7.13 -32.88
CA GLU A 221 15.73 -7.23 -33.28
C GLU A 221 14.96 -8.20 -32.37
N PHE A 222 15.56 -9.36 -32.07
CA PHE A 222 15.01 -10.32 -31.12
C PHE A 222 14.83 -9.71 -29.72
N LEU A 223 15.87 -9.08 -29.18
CA LEU A 223 15.81 -8.45 -27.87
C LEU A 223 14.80 -7.30 -27.83
N LYS A 224 14.70 -6.48 -28.89
CA LYS A 224 13.73 -5.40 -28.96
C LYS A 224 12.30 -5.93 -28.87
N HIS A 225 12.00 -7.00 -29.59
CA HIS A 225 10.68 -7.62 -29.57
C HIS A 225 10.34 -8.21 -28.20
N TYR A 226 11.22 -9.06 -27.66
CA TYR A 226 10.94 -9.76 -26.41
C TYR A 226 11.06 -8.85 -25.18
N SER A 227 11.96 -7.86 -25.18
CA SER A 227 12.00 -6.86 -24.10
C SER A 227 10.70 -6.08 -24.00
N ASP A 228 10.15 -5.64 -25.15
CA ASP A 228 8.86 -4.94 -25.17
C ASP A 228 7.72 -5.81 -24.65
N GLN A 229 7.66 -7.09 -25.05
CA GLN A 229 6.64 -8.03 -24.57
C GLN A 229 6.76 -8.33 -23.06
N ILE A 230 7.96 -8.68 -22.60
CA ILE A 230 8.23 -9.01 -21.20
C ILE A 230 7.92 -7.81 -20.31
N PHE A 231 8.34 -6.61 -20.74
CA PHE A 231 8.04 -5.38 -20.03
C PHE A 231 6.54 -5.10 -19.97
N LYS A 232 5.81 -5.19 -21.09
CA LYS A 232 4.34 -4.99 -21.10
C LYS A 232 3.60 -5.99 -20.24
N CYS A 233 4.10 -7.22 -20.14
CA CYS A 233 3.55 -8.23 -19.24
C CYS A 233 3.80 -7.86 -17.76
N ALA A 234 5.04 -7.55 -17.42
CA ALA A 234 5.45 -7.26 -16.03
C ALA A 234 4.85 -5.94 -15.51
N VAL A 235 4.85 -4.90 -16.35
CA VAL A 235 4.27 -3.57 -16.07
C VAL A 235 2.83 -3.49 -16.57
N GLY A 236 2.14 -4.63 -16.67
CA GLY A 236 0.77 -4.67 -17.11
C GLY A 236 -0.18 -3.99 -16.11
N ARG A 237 -1.48 -4.23 -16.32
CA ARG A 237 -2.56 -3.65 -15.50
C ARG A 237 -2.39 -3.85 -13.98
N GLY A 238 -1.72 -4.92 -13.55
CA GLY A 238 -1.47 -5.18 -12.13
C GLY A 238 -0.61 -4.11 -11.47
N LEU A 239 0.44 -3.62 -12.15
CA LEU A 239 1.33 -2.60 -11.59
C LEU A 239 0.67 -1.23 -11.51
N ASP A 240 -0.11 -0.85 -12.51
CA ASP A 240 -0.92 0.38 -12.47
C ASP A 240 -1.89 0.36 -11.28
N ILE A 241 -2.54 -0.78 -11.05
CA ILE A 241 -3.42 -0.96 -9.88
C ILE A 241 -2.63 -0.88 -8.58
N ALA A 242 -1.42 -1.45 -8.50
CA ALA A 242 -0.59 -1.36 -7.30
C ALA A 242 -0.20 0.10 -6.98
N PHE A 243 0.11 0.91 -7.99
CA PHE A 243 0.35 2.35 -7.78
C PHE A 243 -0.90 3.09 -7.28
N ASP A 244 -2.06 2.78 -7.87
CA ASP A 244 -3.35 3.34 -7.49
C ASP A 244 -3.75 2.96 -6.06
N VAL A 245 -3.60 1.68 -5.70
CA VAL A 245 -3.84 1.14 -4.35
C VAL A 245 -2.95 1.88 -3.36
N PHE A 246 -1.63 1.87 -3.57
CA PHE A 246 -0.69 2.57 -2.69
C PHE A 246 -1.07 4.06 -2.49
N ALA A 247 -1.35 4.79 -3.57
CA ALA A 247 -1.68 6.21 -3.48
C ALA A 247 -2.98 6.49 -2.70
N MET A 248 -4.00 5.66 -2.90
CA MET A 248 -5.27 5.79 -2.18
C MET A 248 -5.13 5.41 -0.70
N THR A 249 -4.35 4.37 -0.39
CA THR A 249 -4.03 4.00 0.99
C THR A 249 -3.24 5.09 1.70
N GLU A 250 -2.24 5.67 1.04
CA GLU A 250 -1.39 6.74 1.58
C GLU A 250 -2.25 7.98 1.92
N LEU A 251 -3.07 8.43 0.97
CA LEU A 251 -3.96 9.57 1.15
C LEU A 251 -4.94 9.35 2.31
N THR A 252 -5.56 8.17 2.34
CA THR A 252 -6.53 7.80 3.38
C THR A 252 -5.85 7.69 4.73
N SER A 253 -4.66 7.10 4.82
CA SER A 253 -3.88 6.98 6.05
C SER A 253 -3.52 8.33 6.63
N LYS A 254 -3.06 9.28 5.79
CA LYS A 254 -2.78 10.66 6.22
C LYS A 254 -4.02 11.35 6.78
N TYR A 255 -5.16 11.18 6.11
CA TYR A 255 -6.43 11.72 6.59
C TYR A 255 -6.84 11.10 7.93
N VAL A 256 -6.82 9.77 8.04
CA VAL A 256 -7.16 9.02 9.25
C VAL A 256 -6.30 9.45 10.42
N MET A 257 -4.97 9.51 10.25
CA MET A 257 -4.06 9.91 11.32
C MET A 257 -4.38 11.31 11.84
N ARG A 258 -4.58 12.28 10.94
CA ARG A 258 -4.94 13.66 11.31
C ARG A 258 -6.27 13.73 12.05
N GLN A 259 -7.25 12.94 11.62
CA GLN A 259 -8.56 12.86 12.25
C GLN A 259 -8.53 12.20 13.63
N LEU A 260 -7.68 11.18 13.81
CA LEU A 260 -7.42 10.55 15.11
C LEU A 260 -6.73 11.55 16.06
N GLU A 261 -5.67 12.21 15.62
CA GLU A 261 -4.98 13.24 16.40
C GLU A 261 -5.95 14.32 16.90
N PHE A 262 -6.80 14.85 16.02
CA PHE A 262 -7.81 15.85 16.42
C PHE A 262 -8.77 15.32 17.49
N ARG A 263 -9.25 14.09 17.35
CA ARG A 263 -10.16 13.46 18.32
C ARG A 263 -9.47 13.27 19.67
N ILE A 264 -8.20 12.89 19.66
CA ILE A 264 -7.37 12.72 20.85
C ILE A 264 -7.17 14.05 21.57
N GLN A 265 -6.80 15.11 20.85
CA GLN A 265 -6.70 16.45 21.40
C GLN A 265 -8.02 16.92 22.00
N ARG A 266 -9.14 16.69 21.31
CA ARG A 266 -10.48 17.03 21.79
C ARG A 266 -10.83 16.26 23.07
N LEU A 267 -10.45 14.98 23.15
CA LEU A 267 -10.61 14.15 24.34
C LEU A 267 -9.81 14.68 25.53
N PHE A 268 -8.54 15.00 25.32
CA PHE A 268 -7.70 15.58 26.38
C PHE A 268 -8.23 16.94 26.85
N ASN A 269 -8.66 17.80 25.94
CA ASN A 269 -9.28 19.10 26.28
C ASN A 269 -10.58 18.93 27.07
N CYS A 270 -11.40 17.93 26.71
CA CYS A 270 -12.59 17.57 27.45
C CYS A 270 -12.26 17.17 28.91
N LEU A 271 -11.27 16.31 29.11
CA LEU A 271 -10.87 15.80 30.42
C LEU A 271 -10.17 16.86 31.29
N TYR A 272 -9.35 17.72 30.68
CA TYR A 272 -8.61 18.77 31.39
C TYR A 272 -9.54 19.87 31.93
N LEU A 273 -10.60 20.21 31.19
CA LEU A 273 -11.45 21.36 31.48
C LEU A 273 -12.68 21.02 32.34
N GLY A 274 -13.00 19.74 32.53
CA GLY A 274 -14.01 19.26 33.48
C GLY A 274 -15.47 19.62 33.17
N SER A 275 -15.77 20.38 32.11
CA SER A 275 -17.15 20.74 31.72
C SER A 275 -17.79 19.70 30.78
N TYR A 276 -18.09 18.52 31.32
CA TYR A 276 -18.53 17.35 30.55
C TYR A 276 -19.81 17.56 29.72
N GLU A 277 -20.78 18.32 30.22
CA GLU A 277 -22.07 18.57 29.54
C GLU A 277 -21.96 19.41 28.26
N ILE A 278 -20.96 20.29 28.18
CA ILE A 278 -20.82 21.23 27.06
C ILE A 278 -19.65 20.83 26.15
N ARG A 279 -18.50 20.46 26.72
CA ARG A 279 -17.26 20.21 25.95
C ARG A 279 -17.04 18.75 25.57
N CYS A 280 -17.78 17.82 26.16
CA CYS A 280 -17.62 16.39 25.93
C CYS A 280 -18.87 15.73 25.32
N LYS A 281 -19.74 16.52 24.67
CA LYS A 281 -20.97 16.01 24.04
C LYS A 281 -20.71 14.87 23.04
N PHE A 282 -19.55 14.87 22.39
CA PHE A 282 -19.14 13.81 21.47
C PHE A 282 -19.02 12.43 22.15
N LEU A 283 -18.74 12.37 23.46
CA LEU A 283 -18.70 11.11 24.21
C LEU A 283 -20.07 10.46 24.38
N GLN A 284 -21.16 11.22 24.20
CA GLN A 284 -22.53 10.70 24.32
C GLN A 284 -22.94 9.87 23.09
N ASN A 285 -22.26 10.06 21.96
CA ASN A 285 -22.51 9.32 20.73
C ASN A 285 -21.19 9.11 19.99
N ALA A 286 -20.48 8.05 20.40
CA ALA A 286 -19.20 7.67 19.81
C ALA A 286 -19.35 7.28 18.34
N GLU A 287 -20.37 6.49 18.00
CA GLU A 287 -20.67 6.07 16.62
C GLU A 287 -20.71 7.27 15.66
N LYS A 288 -21.49 8.30 16.00
CA LYS A 288 -21.60 9.52 15.19
C LYS A 288 -20.28 10.27 15.06
N ASP A 289 -19.42 10.22 16.08
CA ASP A 289 -18.13 10.88 16.01
C ASP A 289 -17.12 10.13 15.11
N PHE A 290 -17.22 8.80 15.05
CA PHE A 290 -16.39 7.96 14.19
C PHE A 290 -17.00 7.71 12.81
N GLU A 291 -18.28 8.05 12.56
CA GLU A 291 -19.01 7.84 11.31
C GLU A 291 -18.17 8.24 10.08
N MET A 292 -17.65 9.47 10.05
CA MET A 292 -16.84 9.98 8.94
C MET A 292 -15.55 9.19 8.72
N LEU A 293 -14.94 8.68 9.79
CA LEU A 293 -13.76 7.83 9.71
C LEU A 293 -14.11 6.45 9.13
N PHE A 294 -15.21 5.83 9.59
CA PHE A 294 -15.70 4.58 9.03
C PHE A 294 -16.09 4.72 7.56
N THR A 295 -16.80 5.79 7.18
CA THR A 295 -17.12 6.06 5.77
C THR A 295 -15.85 6.15 4.92
N LYS A 296 -14.77 6.77 5.43
CA LYS A 296 -13.51 6.86 4.70
C LYS A 296 -12.83 5.51 4.49
N ILE A 297 -12.94 4.62 5.47
CA ILE A 297 -12.45 3.25 5.41
C ILE A 297 -13.30 2.41 4.45
N GLU A 298 -14.62 2.58 4.46
CA GLU A 298 -15.54 1.93 3.52
C GLU A 298 -15.30 2.38 2.07
N GLU A 299 -15.05 3.68 1.84
CA GLU A 299 -14.67 4.19 0.51
C GLU A 299 -13.39 3.52 -0.01
N LEU A 300 -12.41 3.30 0.87
CA LEU A 300 -11.16 2.63 0.53
C LEU A 300 -11.38 1.13 0.25
N GLU A 301 -12.22 0.47 1.05
CA GLU A 301 -12.63 -0.93 0.86
C GLU A 301 -13.32 -1.12 -0.50
N ILE A 302 -14.29 -0.25 -0.82
CA ILE A 302 -14.99 -0.24 -2.11
C ILE A 302 -14.01 -0.01 -3.26
N PHE A 303 -13.05 0.91 -3.09
CA PHE A 303 -12.03 1.16 -4.09
C PHE A 303 -11.20 -0.10 -4.37
N TYR A 304 -10.76 -0.82 -3.33
CA TYR A 304 -10.05 -2.09 -3.48
C TYR A 304 -10.90 -3.16 -4.15
N ASP A 305 -12.17 -3.31 -3.74
CA ASP A 305 -13.08 -4.27 -4.36
C ASP A 305 -13.26 -4.02 -5.87
N ILE A 306 -13.33 -2.75 -6.28
CA ILE A 306 -13.42 -2.38 -7.70
C ILE A 306 -12.09 -2.67 -8.42
N LYS A 307 -10.97 -2.24 -7.85
CA LYS A 307 -9.66 -2.25 -8.51
C LYS A 307 -8.97 -3.62 -8.49
N ILE A 308 -8.96 -4.27 -7.33
CA ILE A 308 -8.29 -5.56 -7.09
C ILE A 308 -9.22 -6.72 -7.47
N LYS A 309 -10.49 -6.68 -7.04
CA LYS A 309 -11.45 -7.80 -7.22
C LYS A 309 -12.32 -7.68 -8.48
N ASN A 310 -12.02 -6.72 -9.36
CA ASN A 310 -12.78 -6.44 -10.59
C ASN A 310 -14.29 -6.23 -10.34
N GLY A 311 -14.67 -5.66 -9.20
CA GLY A 311 -16.08 -5.43 -8.85
C GLY A 311 -16.87 -6.69 -8.49
N ARG A 312 -16.21 -7.83 -8.26
CA ARG A 312 -16.82 -8.98 -7.59
C ARG A 312 -16.93 -8.65 -6.11
N VAL A 313 -18.03 -7.98 -5.76
CA VAL A 313 -18.44 -7.65 -4.40
C VAL A 313 -18.34 -8.90 -3.55
N SER A 314 -17.44 -8.89 -2.58
CA SER A 314 -17.32 -9.98 -1.63
C SER A 314 -17.88 -9.50 -0.30
N SER A 315 -19.10 -9.95 -0.01
CA SER A 315 -19.80 -9.84 1.27
C SER A 315 -19.03 -10.55 2.40
N LEU A 316 -17.85 -10.04 2.78
CA LEU A 316 -16.80 -10.80 3.46
C LEU A 316 -16.38 -10.31 4.86
N ARG A 317 -17.19 -9.54 5.58
CA ARG A 317 -16.94 -9.39 7.04
C ARG A 317 -17.40 -10.56 7.89
N GLN A 318 -18.22 -11.48 7.37
CA GLN A 318 -18.75 -12.62 8.14
C GLN A 318 -18.16 -13.99 7.78
N ARG A 319 -17.19 -14.08 6.86
CA ARG A 319 -16.66 -15.37 6.35
C ARG A 319 -15.15 -15.58 6.49
N ARG A 320 -14.39 -14.59 7.00
CA ARG A 320 -12.93 -14.69 7.17
C ARG A 320 -12.47 -15.74 8.21
N GLN A 321 -13.37 -16.39 8.93
CA GLN A 321 -13.02 -17.50 9.84
C GLN A 321 -13.09 -18.91 9.20
N ALA A 322 -13.57 -19.04 7.95
CA ALA A 322 -13.79 -20.35 7.33
C ALA A 322 -13.12 -20.57 5.95
N HIS A 323 -12.50 -19.56 5.32
CA HIS A 323 -11.98 -19.68 3.94
C HIS A 323 -10.50 -19.28 3.74
N ILE A 324 -9.70 -19.25 4.81
CA ILE A 324 -8.27 -18.89 4.72
C ILE A 324 -7.46 -19.89 3.85
N GLU A 325 -7.98 -21.07 3.51
CA GLU A 325 -7.21 -22.07 2.77
C GLU A 325 -7.51 -22.21 1.26
N GLU A 326 -8.64 -21.71 0.73
CA GLU A 326 -9.03 -22.02 -0.67
C GLU A 326 -8.85 -20.87 -1.68
N ASP A 327 -9.08 -19.61 -1.31
CA ASP A 327 -9.12 -18.51 -2.30
C ASP A 327 -7.79 -17.77 -2.50
N ALA A 328 -6.80 -17.95 -1.62
CA ALA A 328 -5.45 -17.39 -1.78
C ALA A 328 -4.70 -17.98 -2.99
N THR A 329 -5.16 -19.10 -3.53
CA THR A 329 -4.47 -19.79 -4.63
C THR A 329 -4.90 -19.35 -6.03
N ASN A 330 -5.93 -18.52 -6.21
CA ASN A 330 -6.49 -18.28 -7.55
C ASN A 330 -6.49 -16.81 -8.03
N SER A 331 -6.22 -15.81 -7.19
CA SER A 331 -6.20 -14.40 -7.63
C SER A 331 -4.81 -13.84 -7.98
N VAL A 332 -3.72 -14.51 -7.57
CA VAL A 332 -2.33 -14.01 -7.76
C VAL A 332 -1.58 -14.73 -8.90
N LYS A 333 -2.12 -15.83 -9.46
CA LYS A 333 -1.43 -16.69 -10.45
C LYS A 333 -1.21 -16.08 -11.86
N ALA A 334 -1.55 -14.81 -12.09
CA ALA A 334 -1.52 -14.24 -13.45
C ALA A 334 -0.20 -13.56 -13.86
N HIS A 335 0.82 -13.50 -12.99
CA HIS A 335 2.08 -12.78 -13.28
C HIS A 335 3.33 -13.67 -13.32
N ASP A 336 3.22 -14.97 -13.05
CA ASP A 336 4.41 -15.84 -12.93
C ASP A 336 5.07 -16.21 -14.26
N ASN A 337 4.41 -15.99 -15.42
CA ASN A 337 4.90 -16.46 -16.72
C ASN A 337 5.09 -15.34 -17.76
N CYS A 338 5.63 -14.18 -17.35
CA CYS A 338 5.96 -13.12 -18.32
C CYS A 338 7.13 -13.49 -19.24
N ILE A 339 7.95 -14.45 -18.83
CA ILE A 339 9.09 -14.95 -19.61
C ILE A 339 8.76 -16.39 -20.02
N PRO A 340 8.76 -16.71 -21.33
CA PRO A 340 8.42 -18.05 -21.81
C PRO A 340 9.32 -19.13 -21.23
N GLU A 341 8.80 -20.36 -21.13
CA GLU A 341 9.61 -21.53 -20.80
C GLU A 341 10.76 -21.72 -21.81
N ASP A 342 11.91 -22.15 -21.31
CA ASP A 342 13.16 -22.30 -22.07
C ASP A 342 13.61 -21.04 -22.84
N PHE A 343 13.20 -19.86 -22.37
CA PHE A 343 13.66 -18.59 -22.93
C PHE A 343 15.17 -18.42 -22.68
N PRO A 344 15.95 -17.95 -23.69
CA PRO A 344 15.53 -17.49 -25.00
C PRO A 344 15.54 -18.58 -26.08
N ARG A 345 16.06 -19.78 -25.79
CA ARG A 345 16.33 -20.85 -26.78
C ARG A 345 15.08 -21.31 -27.53
N SER A 346 13.94 -21.43 -26.84
CA SER A 346 12.66 -21.83 -27.44
C SER A 346 12.15 -20.79 -28.45
N GLN A 347 12.48 -19.52 -28.23
CA GLN A 347 11.96 -18.38 -28.98
C GLN A 347 12.87 -17.94 -30.15
N MET A 348 14.14 -18.32 -30.15
CA MET A 348 15.06 -17.94 -31.22
C MET A 348 14.75 -18.65 -32.54
N HIS A 349 14.65 -17.87 -33.62
CA HIS A 349 14.62 -18.40 -34.98
C HIS A 349 15.95 -19.09 -35.36
N LYS A 350 15.90 -19.96 -36.37
CA LYS A 350 17.09 -20.70 -36.84
C LYS A 350 18.23 -19.77 -37.26
N SER A 351 17.92 -18.63 -37.88
CA SER A 351 18.92 -17.62 -38.28
C SER A 351 19.71 -17.09 -37.09
N LEU A 352 19.00 -16.69 -36.03
CA LEU A 352 19.60 -16.19 -34.80
C LEU A 352 20.39 -17.27 -34.04
N LYS A 353 19.93 -18.53 -34.05
CA LYS A 353 20.68 -19.64 -33.44
C LYS A 353 22.07 -19.83 -34.06
N LEU A 354 22.22 -19.54 -35.36
CA LEU A 354 23.54 -19.61 -36.02
C LEU A 354 24.52 -18.53 -35.54
N CYS A 355 24.06 -17.53 -34.79
CA CYS A 355 24.89 -16.46 -34.25
C CYS A 355 25.60 -16.78 -32.94
N PHE A 356 25.37 -17.98 -32.39
CA PHE A 356 25.98 -18.45 -31.16
C PHE A 356 26.78 -19.72 -31.46
N TYR A 357 28.00 -19.82 -30.92
CA TYR A 357 28.81 -21.03 -31.09
C TYR A 357 28.36 -22.15 -30.16
N ASN A 358 27.89 -21.81 -28.96
CA ASN A 358 27.40 -22.76 -27.97
C ASN A 358 26.03 -22.30 -27.48
N ILE A 359 24.98 -23.10 -27.66
CA ILE A 359 23.67 -22.82 -27.08
C ILE A 359 23.44 -23.84 -25.99
N THR A 360 23.43 -23.38 -24.73
CA THR A 360 23.16 -24.19 -23.54
C THR A 360 21.87 -23.72 -22.88
N GLU A 361 21.29 -24.54 -22.01
CA GLU A 361 20.19 -24.09 -21.15
C GLU A 361 20.71 -23.07 -20.10
N TYR A 362 19.83 -22.15 -19.70
CA TYR A 362 20.10 -21.12 -18.70
C TYR A 362 19.89 -21.66 -17.30
#